data_AF-A0A1Q7ZRJ0-F1
#
_entry.id   AF-A0A1Q7ZRJ0-F1
#
_cell.length_a   1.000
_cell.length_b   1.000
_cell.length_c   1.000
_cell.angle_alpha   90.00
_cell.angle_beta   90.00
_cell.angle_gamma   90.00
#
_symmetry.space_group_name_H-M   'P 1'
#
loop_
_entity.id
_entity.type
_entity.pdbx_description
1 polymer ?
#
loop_
_entity_poly.entity_id
_entity_poly.type
_entity_poly.pdbx_seq_one_letter_code
_entity_poly.pdbx_strand_id
1 'polypeptide(L)'
;MNAFREYPTEAGQLMVKVDRYRVVARFARLFPDPAVFEDQDHLVERYLVQCGLAREKAFYLYQDEDEIIPVDDSGKPAVASGTASFRFQGKNIVAEFMPNASLALEYYDFGTGLSPEDHSRLWKKQRIGEMAFQIRDLAHETRTLNITNVSELYEIMKKQGQATSLSSIELAKVPEDAFRATVAYMKSQLRRSAEEDALEVEVYAARDLSASEKSSLEKRLTRESTGSTVYVILSKPSQVMKIETR
;
A
#
# COMPACT_ATOMS: atom_id res chain seq x y z
N MET A 1 -10.25 17.26 10.61
CA MET A 1 -10.95 15.95 10.66
C MET A 1 -11.96 15.94 9.52
N ASN A 2 -11.57 15.44 8.35
CA ASN A 2 -12.55 15.07 7.31
C ASN A 2 -12.76 13.56 7.48
N ALA A 3 -13.88 13.22 8.10
CA ALA A 3 -14.29 11.84 8.30
C ALA A 3 -14.57 11.19 6.95
N PHE A 4 -14.13 9.95 6.79
CA PHE A 4 -14.61 9.04 5.75
C PHE A 4 -16.12 9.13 5.65
N ARG A 5 -16.65 9.32 4.44
CA ARG A 5 -18.08 9.17 4.20
C ARG A 5 -18.32 7.74 3.75
N GLU A 6 -18.47 6.87 4.75
CA GLU A 6 -19.00 5.53 4.58
C GLU A 6 -20.51 5.65 4.33
N TYR A 7 -20.99 5.06 3.24
CA TYR A 7 -22.42 4.99 2.96
C TYR A 7 -22.88 3.55 3.16
N PRO A 8 -23.81 3.28 4.09
CA PRO A 8 -24.33 1.93 4.30
C PRO A 8 -25.10 1.48 3.06
N THR A 9 -24.79 0.28 2.57
CA THR A 9 -25.59 -0.42 1.56
C THR A 9 -26.38 -1.56 2.20
N GLU A 10 -27.42 -2.03 1.52
CA GLU A 10 -28.16 -3.21 1.96
C GLU A 10 -27.21 -4.42 1.96
N ALA A 11 -26.97 -5.02 3.13
CA ALA A 11 -26.10 -6.19 3.41
C ALA A 11 -24.64 -5.94 3.85
N GLY A 12 -24.41 -5.17 4.92
CA GLY A 12 -23.12 -5.19 5.66
C GLY A 12 -21.90 -4.71 4.86
N GLN A 13 -22.16 -4.08 3.71
CA GLN A 13 -21.17 -3.46 2.85
C GLN A 13 -21.21 -1.95 3.01
N LEU A 14 -20.06 -1.33 2.81
CA LEU A 14 -19.86 0.11 2.80
C LEU A 14 -19.30 0.51 1.45
N MET A 15 -19.84 1.59 0.90
CA MET A 15 -19.18 2.29 -0.20
C MET A 15 -18.14 3.23 0.38
N VAL A 16 -16.88 3.01 0.02
CA VAL A 16 -15.76 3.87 0.42
C VAL A 16 -15.16 4.54 -0.80
N LYS A 17 -14.94 5.84 -0.70
CA LYS A 17 -14.20 6.60 -1.71
C LYS A 17 -12.71 6.50 -1.43
N VAL A 18 -11.96 6.19 -2.47
CA VAL A 18 -10.50 6.06 -2.44
C VAL A 18 -9.94 6.87 -3.59
N ASP A 19 -8.87 7.62 -3.34
CA ASP A 19 -8.19 8.37 -4.37
C ASP A 19 -6.99 7.58 -4.88
N ARG A 20 -6.96 7.32 -6.19
CA ARG A 20 -5.84 6.70 -6.88
C ARG A 20 -5.00 7.80 -7.52
N TYR A 21 -3.69 7.67 -7.39
CA TYR A 21 -2.72 8.59 -7.95
C TYR A 21 -1.71 7.83 -8.80
N ARG A 22 -1.33 8.41 -9.93
CA ARG A 22 -0.23 7.94 -10.77
C ARG A 22 0.73 9.09 -11.03
N VAL A 23 1.98 8.93 -10.63
CA VAL A 23 3.04 9.93 -10.80
C VAL A 23 4.10 9.37 -11.72
N VAL A 24 4.50 10.13 -12.73
CA VAL A 24 5.67 9.81 -13.57
C VAL A 24 6.78 10.79 -13.23
N ALA A 25 7.78 10.31 -12.49
CA ALA A 25 8.94 11.08 -12.05
C ALA A 25 10.14 10.82 -12.96
N ARG A 26 10.55 11.83 -13.74
CA ARG A 26 11.70 11.75 -14.64
C ARG A 26 12.97 12.33 -14.02
N PHE A 27 14.01 11.53 -13.99
CA PHE A 27 15.33 11.87 -13.51
C PHE A 27 16.24 12.13 -14.71
N ALA A 28 16.93 13.27 -14.74
CA ALA A 28 17.94 13.51 -15.77
C ALA A 28 19.09 12.48 -15.67
N ARG A 29 19.42 12.08 -14.43
CA ARG A 29 20.40 11.05 -14.10
C ARG A 29 19.88 10.27 -12.90
N LEU A 30 19.37 9.06 -13.13
CA LEU A 30 18.95 8.15 -12.07
C LEU A 30 20.12 7.22 -11.74
N PHE A 31 20.63 7.31 -10.52
CA PHE A 31 21.67 6.40 -10.00
C PHE A 31 21.04 5.52 -8.90
N PRO A 32 21.68 4.41 -8.50
CA PRO A 32 21.11 3.47 -7.52
C PRO A 32 21.16 4.06 -6.09
N ASP A 33 20.37 5.10 -5.83
CA ASP A 33 20.22 5.71 -4.53
C ASP A 33 19.36 4.82 -3.62
N PRO A 34 19.84 4.44 -2.42
CA PRO A 34 19.05 3.74 -1.40
C PRO A 34 17.67 4.33 -1.12
N ALA A 35 17.53 5.67 -1.22
CA ALA A 35 16.26 6.34 -1.03
C ALA A 35 15.19 5.95 -2.06
N VAL A 36 15.59 5.42 -3.21
CA VAL A 36 14.70 4.92 -4.26
C VAL A 36 14.67 3.40 -4.36
N PHE A 37 15.81 2.72 -4.17
CA PHE A 37 15.93 1.30 -4.56
C PHE A 37 15.95 0.28 -3.41
N GLU A 38 16.23 0.67 -2.15
CA GLU A 38 16.31 -0.32 -1.04
C GLU A 38 14.94 -0.75 -0.50
N ASP A 39 13.91 0.08 -0.63
CA ASP A 39 12.58 -0.13 -0.05
C ASP A 39 11.53 0.46 -0.99
N GLN A 40 11.36 -0.20 -2.14
CA GLN A 40 10.55 0.28 -3.25
C GLN A 40 9.06 0.25 -2.92
N ASP A 41 8.59 -0.78 -2.23
CA ASP A 41 7.19 -0.98 -1.82
C ASP A 41 6.66 0.19 -0.98
N HIS A 42 7.55 0.85 -0.23
CA HIS A 42 7.23 2.00 0.62
C HIS A 42 7.75 3.33 0.08
N LEU A 43 8.16 3.40 -1.19
CA LEU A 43 8.77 4.60 -1.76
C LEU A 43 7.86 5.82 -1.70
N VAL A 44 6.59 5.68 -2.11
CA VAL A 44 5.61 6.78 -2.06
C VAL A 44 5.38 7.25 -0.63
N GLU A 45 5.19 6.31 0.30
CA GLU A 45 4.99 6.60 1.73
C GLU A 45 6.16 7.46 2.26
N ARG A 46 7.39 6.96 2.07
CA ARG A 46 8.61 7.63 2.51
C ARG A 46 8.77 9.00 1.87
N TYR A 47 8.51 9.11 0.56
CA TYR A 47 8.58 10.39 -0.16
C TYR A 47 7.58 11.40 0.39
N LEU A 48 6.31 11.03 0.56
CA LEU A 48 5.28 11.95 1.03
C LEU A 48 5.55 12.38 2.48
N VAL A 49 6.03 11.48 3.34
CA VAL A 49 6.46 11.81 4.71
C VAL A 49 7.65 12.78 4.69
N GLN A 50 8.68 12.52 3.87
CA GLN A 50 9.80 13.46 3.66
C GLN A 50 9.28 14.84 3.19
N CYS A 51 8.21 14.84 2.41
CA CYS A 51 7.58 16.05 1.89
C CYS A 51 6.61 16.72 2.87
N GLY A 52 6.41 16.19 4.08
CA GLY A 52 5.62 16.83 5.15
C GLY A 52 4.25 16.20 5.38
N LEU A 53 3.96 15.03 4.82
CA LEU A 53 2.88 14.19 5.33
C LEU A 53 3.25 13.73 6.75
N ALA A 54 2.30 13.81 7.67
CA ALA A 54 2.50 13.33 9.03
C ALA A 54 2.68 11.80 9.03
N ARG A 55 3.63 11.28 9.82
CA ARG A 55 4.02 9.85 9.77
C ARG A 55 2.86 8.93 10.14
N GLU A 56 2.03 9.36 11.09
CA GLU A 56 0.81 8.69 11.49
C GLU A 56 -0.30 8.71 10.43
N LYS A 57 -0.09 9.31 9.27
CA LYS A 57 -1.02 9.23 8.14
C LYS A 57 -0.50 8.33 7.02
N ALA A 58 0.76 7.94 7.09
CA ALA A 58 1.44 7.23 6.02
C ALA A 58 0.83 5.83 5.80
N PHE A 59 0.30 5.20 6.87
CA PHE A 59 -0.39 3.91 6.80
C PHE A 59 -1.71 3.89 6.01
N TYR A 60 -2.25 5.06 5.64
CA TYR A 60 -3.39 5.16 4.72
C TYR A 60 -2.97 5.15 3.25
N LEU A 61 -1.68 5.16 2.96
CA LEU A 61 -1.15 5.04 1.61
C LEU A 61 -0.85 3.58 1.30
N TYR A 62 -1.12 3.17 0.06
CA TYR A 62 -0.76 1.86 -0.44
C TYR A 62 -0.24 1.96 -1.85
N GLN A 63 0.97 1.46 -2.08
CA GLN A 63 1.56 1.34 -3.41
C GLN A 63 1.22 -0.04 -3.98
N ASP A 64 0.79 -0.10 -5.23
CA ASP A 64 0.31 -1.37 -5.83
C ASP A 64 1.44 -2.24 -6.39
N GLU A 65 2.61 -1.64 -6.62
CA GLU A 65 3.78 -2.25 -7.23
C GLU A 65 4.88 -2.54 -6.20
N ASP A 66 5.31 -3.80 -6.18
CA ASP A 66 6.40 -4.35 -5.33
C ASP A 66 7.79 -4.17 -5.98
N GLU A 67 7.84 -3.82 -7.26
CA GLU A 67 9.08 -3.52 -7.97
C GLU A 67 8.84 -2.38 -8.97
N ILE A 68 9.67 -1.34 -8.89
CA ILE A 68 9.62 -0.19 -9.78
C ILE A 68 10.75 -0.30 -10.79
N ILE A 69 10.40 -0.62 -12.02
CA ILE A 69 11.35 -0.74 -13.13
C ILE A 69 11.50 0.63 -13.81
N PRO A 70 12.69 1.26 -13.78
CA PRO A 70 12.91 2.52 -14.48
C PRO A 70 12.83 2.33 -16.00
N VAL A 71 12.19 3.27 -16.69
CA VAL A 71 12.09 3.26 -18.16
C VAL A 71 12.72 4.49 -18.77
N ASP A 72 13.24 4.37 -19.99
CA ASP A 72 13.74 5.50 -20.78
C ASP A 72 12.58 6.33 -21.38
N ASP A 73 12.91 7.42 -22.06
CA ASP A 73 11.93 8.28 -22.73
C ASP A 73 11.13 7.55 -23.84
N SER A 74 11.53 6.34 -24.27
CA SER A 74 10.82 5.49 -25.23
C SER A 74 9.93 4.42 -24.57
N GLY A 75 9.92 4.36 -23.23
CA GLY A 75 9.16 3.38 -22.44
C GLY A 75 9.83 2.01 -22.35
N LYS A 76 11.09 1.87 -22.75
CA LYS A 76 11.87 0.63 -22.59
C LYS A 76 12.62 0.65 -21.26
N PRO A 77 12.97 -0.52 -20.68
CA PRO A 77 13.81 -0.56 -19.47
C PRO A 77 15.05 0.31 -19.64
N ALA A 78 15.27 1.21 -18.69
CA ALA A 78 16.39 2.13 -18.75
C ALA A 78 17.71 1.37 -18.54
N VAL A 79 18.74 1.75 -19.29
CA VAL A 79 20.06 1.12 -19.23
C VAL A 79 21.08 2.12 -18.73
N ALA A 80 21.94 1.67 -17.82
CA ALA A 80 23.08 2.46 -17.38
C ALA A 80 24.01 2.74 -18.58
N SER A 81 24.37 4.00 -18.79
CA SER A 81 25.16 4.42 -19.98
C SER A 81 26.40 5.23 -19.65
N GLY A 82 26.75 5.34 -18.37
CA GLY A 82 27.97 5.99 -17.92
C GLY A 82 28.05 6.09 -16.41
N THR A 83 29.14 6.66 -15.92
CA THR A 83 29.37 6.95 -14.50
C THR A 83 29.39 8.45 -14.27
N ALA A 84 28.93 8.87 -13.10
CA ALA A 84 29.04 10.26 -12.66
C ALA A 84 29.33 10.32 -11.16
N SER A 85 29.85 11.46 -10.70
CA SER A 85 30.03 11.71 -9.27
C SER A 85 28.79 12.39 -8.70
N PHE A 86 28.31 11.89 -7.56
CA PHE A 86 27.14 12.39 -6.84
C PHE A 86 27.47 12.55 -5.36
N ARG A 87 26.74 13.45 -4.68
CA ARG A 87 26.84 13.60 -3.23
C ARG A 87 25.77 12.75 -2.57
N PHE A 88 26.18 11.83 -1.69
CA PHE A 88 25.29 10.98 -0.91
C PHE A 88 25.73 10.99 0.55
N GLN A 89 24.82 11.31 1.48
CA GLN A 89 25.11 11.41 2.92
C GLN A 89 26.38 12.22 3.24
N GLY A 90 26.58 13.33 2.53
CA GLY A 90 27.73 14.20 2.71
C GLY A 90 29.05 13.73 2.06
N LYS A 91 29.10 12.55 1.45
CA LYS A 91 30.27 12.01 0.73
C LYS A 91 30.06 12.07 -0.78
N ASN A 92 31.14 12.26 -1.53
CA ASN A 92 31.10 12.12 -2.98
C ASN A 92 31.32 10.64 -3.33
N ILE A 93 30.38 10.07 -4.08
CA ILE A 93 30.45 8.72 -4.62
C ILE A 93 30.52 8.80 -6.14
N VAL A 94 31.07 7.76 -6.77
CA VAL A 94 31.00 7.56 -8.22
C VAL A 94 30.15 6.32 -8.46
N ALA A 95 29.09 6.45 -9.23
CA ALA A 95 28.25 5.32 -9.58
C ALA A 95 27.76 5.44 -11.03
N GLU A 96 27.30 4.31 -11.57
CA GLU A 96 26.62 4.28 -12.85
C GLU A 96 25.28 5.02 -12.76
N PHE A 97 24.85 5.62 -13.87
CA PHE A 97 23.55 6.25 -13.96
C PHE A 97 22.82 5.89 -15.26
N MET A 98 21.50 5.86 -15.15
CA MET A 98 20.56 5.79 -16.25
C MET A 98 20.17 7.22 -16.67
N PRO A 99 20.47 7.66 -17.90
CA PRO A 99 20.10 8.99 -18.36
C PRO A 99 18.59 9.05 -18.65
N ASN A 100 17.96 10.17 -18.28
CA ASN A 100 16.57 10.46 -18.65
C ASN A 100 15.56 9.34 -18.27
N ALA A 101 15.84 8.61 -17.19
CA ALA A 101 14.98 7.53 -16.74
C ALA A 101 13.75 8.09 -16.02
N SER A 102 12.62 7.42 -16.16
CA SER A 102 11.37 7.74 -15.48
C SER A 102 10.94 6.59 -14.58
N LEU A 103 10.42 6.93 -13.41
CA LEU A 103 9.73 6.02 -12.50
C LEU A 103 8.24 6.32 -12.58
N ALA A 104 7.43 5.30 -12.88
CA ALA A 104 5.99 5.37 -12.70
C ALA A 104 5.67 4.87 -11.29
N LEU A 105 4.91 5.65 -10.52
CA LEU A 105 4.53 5.32 -9.16
C LEU A 105 3.02 5.39 -9.07
N GLU A 106 2.39 4.27 -8.76
CA GLU A 106 0.96 4.16 -8.57
C GLU A 106 0.63 3.85 -7.11
N TYR A 107 -0.26 4.65 -6.53
CA TYR A 107 -0.65 4.49 -5.14
C TYR A 107 -2.09 4.93 -4.89
N TYR A 108 -2.63 4.41 -3.79
CA TYR A 108 -3.96 4.68 -3.30
C TYR A 108 -3.88 5.44 -1.98
N ASP A 109 -4.73 6.44 -1.82
CA ASP A 109 -4.96 7.14 -0.57
C ASP A 109 -6.32 6.72 -0.01
N PHE A 110 -6.25 5.99 1.10
CA PHE A 110 -7.39 5.53 1.87
C PHE A 110 -7.74 6.47 3.02
N GLY A 111 -7.49 7.77 2.86
CA GLY A 111 -7.91 8.86 3.74
C GLY A 111 -6.87 9.36 4.73
N THR A 112 -5.70 9.71 4.22
CA THR A 112 -4.77 10.66 4.85
C THR A 112 -5.44 12.00 5.17
N GLY A 113 -6.54 12.32 4.46
CA GLY A 113 -7.27 13.58 4.53
C GLY A 113 -6.64 14.71 3.70
N LEU A 114 -5.62 14.40 2.89
CA LEU A 114 -5.10 15.31 1.87
C LEU A 114 -6.07 15.42 0.69
N SER A 115 -6.23 16.61 0.14
CA SER A 115 -6.89 16.77 -1.16
C SER A 115 -5.96 16.41 -2.32
N PRO A 116 -6.48 16.20 -3.54
CA PRO A 116 -5.64 16.01 -4.72
C PRO A 116 -4.64 17.17 -4.95
N GLU A 117 -5.03 18.40 -4.63
CA GLU A 117 -4.15 19.57 -4.71
C GLU A 117 -3.02 19.52 -3.68
N ASP A 118 -3.31 19.05 -2.46
CA ASP A 118 -2.30 18.85 -1.43
C ASP A 118 -1.29 17.77 -1.83
N HIS A 119 -1.76 16.65 -2.39
CA HIS A 119 -0.90 15.62 -3.00
C HIS A 119 -0.02 16.23 -4.08
N SER A 120 -0.61 16.97 -5.02
CA SER A 120 0.14 17.65 -6.09
C SER A 120 1.20 18.59 -5.53
N ARG A 121 0.89 19.35 -4.47
CA ARG A 121 1.83 20.25 -3.80
C ARG A 121 3.00 19.51 -3.16
N LEU A 122 2.78 18.35 -2.54
CA LEU A 122 3.85 17.52 -1.98
C LEU A 122 4.75 16.97 -3.09
N TRP A 123 4.17 16.47 -4.19
CA TRP A 123 4.93 16.00 -5.35
C TRP A 123 5.76 17.10 -6.02
N LYS A 124 5.30 18.35 -6.02
CA LYS A 124 6.04 19.50 -6.56
C LYS A 124 7.36 19.80 -5.84
N LYS A 125 7.67 19.17 -4.70
CA LYS A 125 9.00 19.27 -4.09
C LYS A 125 10.10 18.59 -4.92
N GLN A 126 9.74 17.62 -5.77
CA GLN A 126 10.56 17.13 -6.88
C GLN A 126 11.97 16.64 -6.48
N ARG A 127 12.09 16.06 -5.28
CA ARG A 127 13.34 15.49 -4.78
C ARG A 127 13.11 14.29 -3.87
N ILE A 128 13.67 13.13 -4.22
CA ILE A 128 13.70 11.92 -3.38
C ILE A 128 15.14 11.69 -2.92
N GLY A 129 15.39 11.69 -1.61
CA GLY A 129 16.77 11.71 -1.10
C GLY A 129 17.55 12.90 -1.66
N GLU A 130 18.67 12.63 -2.33
CA GLU A 130 19.48 13.66 -3.00
C GLU A 130 19.12 13.84 -4.49
N MET A 131 18.21 13.02 -5.03
CA MET A 131 17.88 13.00 -6.46
C MET A 131 16.73 13.94 -6.80
N ALA A 132 17.02 14.92 -7.65
CA ALA A 132 16.00 15.77 -8.25
C ALA A 132 15.32 15.09 -9.44
N PHE A 133 14.01 15.26 -9.56
CA PHE A 133 13.22 14.77 -10.69
C PHE A 133 12.27 15.83 -11.21
N GLN A 134 11.70 15.58 -12.39
CA GLN A 134 10.63 16.38 -12.97
C GLN A 134 9.38 15.53 -13.06
N ILE A 135 8.23 16.07 -12.64
CA ILE A 135 6.94 15.41 -12.86
C ILE A 135 6.62 15.54 -14.34
N ARG A 136 6.53 14.39 -15.03
CA ARG A 136 6.06 14.30 -16.42
C ARG A 136 4.55 14.18 -16.49
N ASP A 137 3.98 13.43 -15.56
CA ASP A 137 2.55 13.19 -15.45
C ASP A 137 2.17 13.04 -13.97
N LEU A 138 1.00 13.55 -13.62
CA LEU A 138 0.38 13.39 -12.32
C LEU A 138 -1.12 13.26 -12.53
N ALA A 139 -1.60 12.03 -12.55
CA ALA A 139 -3.02 11.70 -12.70
C ALA A 139 -3.64 11.41 -11.33
N HIS A 140 -4.90 11.78 -11.18
CA HIS A 140 -5.74 11.51 -10.01
C HIS A 140 -7.09 10.98 -10.48
N GLU A 141 -7.60 9.97 -9.79
CA GLU A 141 -8.91 9.38 -10.02
C GLU A 141 -9.55 9.02 -8.67
N THR A 142 -10.75 9.52 -8.39
CA THR A 142 -11.54 9.04 -7.24
C THR A 142 -12.33 7.80 -7.64
N ARG A 143 -12.05 6.68 -6.97
CA ARG A 143 -12.76 5.41 -7.12
C ARG A 143 -13.70 5.18 -5.94
N THR A 144 -14.78 4.44 -6.19
CA THR A 144 -15.67 3.95 -5.13
C THR A 144 -15.47 2.44 -5.01
N LEU A 145 -15.03 1.99 -3.85
CA LEU A 145 -14.87 0.58 -3.52
C LEU A 145 -16.08 0.11 -2.71
N ASN A 146 -16.62 -1.05 -3.07
CA ASN A 146 -17.61 -1.76 -2.28
C ASN A 146 -16.88 -2.72 -1.35
N ILE A 147 -16.82 -2.38 -0.08
CA ILE A 147 -16.04 -3.13 0.91
C ILE A 147 -16.94 -3.64 2.03
N THR A 148 -16.51 -4.68 2.73
CA THR A 148 -17.17 -5.12 3.97
C THR A 148 -16.99 -4.07 5.06
N ASN A 149 -17.99 -3.92 5.95
CA ASN A 149 -17.86 -3.05 7.12
C ASN A 149 -16.75 -3.55 8.06
N VAL A 150 -15.57 -2.93 7.95
CA VAL A 150 -14.36 -3.36 8.66
C VAL A 150 -14.49 -3.16 10.17
N SER A 151 -15.12 -2.07 10.60
CA SER A 151 -15.35 -1.76 12.02
C SER A 151 -16.28 -2.77 12.67
N GLU A 152 -17.36 -3.14 11.99
CA GLU A 152 -18.30 -4.16 12.49
C GLU A 152 -17.64 -5.54 12.56
N LEU A 153 -16.86 -5.91 11.54
CA LEU A 153 -16.07 -7.13 11.56
C LEU A 153 -15.12 -7.17 12.76
N TYR A 154 -14.37 -6.10 12.99
CA TYR A 154 -13.43 -6.00 14.11
C TYR A 154 -14.13 -6.23 15.45
N GLU A 155 -15.27 -5.58 15.67
CA GLU A 155 -16.08 -5.75 16.87
C GLU A 155 -16.62 -7.18 17.05
N ILE A 156 -17.03 -7.83 15.96
CA ILE A 156 -17.44 -9.25 15.98
C ILE A 156 -16.24 -10.13 16.38
N MET A 157 -15.08 -9.92 15.79
CA MET A 157 -13.85 -10.69 16.08
C MET A 157 -13.38 -10.51 17.52
N LYS A 158 -13.46 -9.29 18.06
CA LYS A 158 -13.12 -8.97 19.45
C LYS A 158 -14.07 -9.65 20.43
N LYS A 159 -15.37 -9.64 20.16
CA LYS A 159 -16.41 -10.27 21.02
C LYS A 159 -16.32 -11.79 21.09
N GLN A 160 -15.69 -12.46 20.12
CA GLN A 160 -15.47 -13.90 20.17
C GLN A 160 -14.58 -14.34 21.34
N GLY A 161 -13.88 -13.42 22.01
CA GLY A 161 -13.28 -13.64 23.34
C GLY A 161 -12.14 -14.67 23.39
N GLN A 162 -11.67 -15.15 22.24
CA GLN A 162 -10.58 -16.10 22.14
C GLN A 162 -9.22 -15.41 22.17
N ALA A 163 -8.19 -16.13 22.61
CA ALA A 163 -6.81 -15.66 22.65
C ALA A 163 -6.27 -15.29 21.24
N THR A 164 -6.79 -16.00 20.23
CA THR A 164 -6.61 -15.75 18.81
C THR A 164 -7.94 -16.06 18.11
N SER A 165 -8.52 -15.12 17.35
CA SER A 165 -9.69 -15.35 16.50
C SER A 165 -9.31 -15.31 15.02
N LEU A 166 -9.94 -16.16 14.21
CA LEU A 166 -9.74 -16.24 12.77
C LEU A 166 -11.11 -16.08 12.11
N SER A 167 -11.20 -15.17 11.14
CA SER A 167 -12.40 -14.92 10.35
C SER A 167 -12.06 -14.91 8.86
N SER A 168 -13.02 -15.29 8.02
CA SER A 168 -12.94 -15.16 6.56
C SER A 168 -14.02 -14.22 6.05
N ILE A 169 -13.65 -13.38 5.10
CA ILE A 169 -14.52 -12.41 4.46
C ILE A 169 -14.50 -12.72 2.98
N GLU A 170 -15.66 -13.06 2.43
CA GLU A 170 -15.82 -13.09 0.99
C GLU A 170 -16.02 -11.66 0.51
N LEU A 171 -15.05 -11.18 -0.25
CA LEU A 171 -15.27 -9.97 -1.02
C LEU A 171 -16.24 -10.33 -2.15
N ALA A 172 -17.17 -9.44 -2.45
CA ALA A 172 -17.96 -9.54 -3.67
C ALA A 172 -17.03 -9.64 -4.89
N LYS A 173 -17.55 -9.84 -6.11
CA LYS A 173 -16.72 -9.84 -7.33
C LYS A 173 -16.10 -8.44 -7.56
N VAL A 174 -15.07 -8.11 -6.79
CA VAL A 174 -14.26 -6.91 -6.87
C VAL A 174 -13.35 -7.10 -8.08
N PRO A 175 -13.27 -6.11 -8.99
CA PRO A 175 -12.31 -6.12 -10.08
C PRO A 175 -10.89 -6.41 -9.58
N GLU A 176 -10.08 -7.10 -10.38
CA GLU A 176 -8.75 -7.55 -9.95
C GLU A 176 -7.84 -6.39 -9.53
N ASP A 177 -7.92 -5.27 -10.25
CA ASP A 177 -7.24 -4.01 -9.98
C ASP A 177 -7.72 -3.32 -8.69
N ALA A 178 -8.97 -3.54 -8.30
CA ALA A 178 -9.54 -3.01 -7.06
C ALA A 178 -9.33 -3.96 -5.86
N PHE A 179 -9.00 -5.24 -6.08
CA PHE A 179 -8.86 -6.21 -5.01
C PHE A 179 -7.65 -5.90 -4.12
N ARG A 180 -6.46 -5.66 -4.70
CA ARG A 180 -5.24 -5.36 -3.92
C ARG A 180 -5.47 -4.14 -3.02
N ALA A 181 -6.01 -3.07 -3.61
CA ALA A 181 -6.41 -1.87 -2.89
C ALA A 181 -7.46 -2.15 -1.79
N THR A 182 -8.45 -3.01 -2.04
CA THR A 182 -9.45 -3.39 -1.03
C THR A 182 -8.83 -4.12 0.15
N VAL A 183 -7.95 -5.09 -0.09
CA VAL A 183 -7.23 -5.82 0.98
C VAL A 183 -6.34 -4.88 1.79
N ALA A 184 -5.62 -3.98 1.11
CA ALA A 184 -4.78 -2.97 1.74
C ALA A 184 -5.59 -2.03 2.65
N TYR A 185 -6.74 -1.54 2.16
CA TYR A 185 -7.68 -0.76 2.97
C TYR A 185 -8.09 -1.51 4.24
N MET A 186 -8.53 -2.77 4.10
CA MET A 186 -8.99 -3.57 5.24
C MET A 186 -7.87 -3.79 6.25
N LYS A 187 -6.66 -4.10 5.77
CA LYS A 187 -5.46 -4.26 6.62
C LYS A 187 -5.15 -2.97 7.38
N SER A 188 -5.20 -1.82 6.72
CA SER A 188 -4.96 -0.50 7.32
C SER A 188 -5.97 -0.19 8.42
N GLN A 189 -7.28 -0.34 8.15
CA GLN A 189 -8.32 -0.05 9.13
C GLN A 189 -8.33 -1.04 10.31
N LEU A 190 -8.18 -2.35 10.06
CA LEU A 190 -8.16 -3.34 11.13
C LEU A 190 -6.97 -3.16 12.07
N ARG A 191 -5.78 -2.83 11.53
CA ARG A 191 -4.59 -2.55 12.33
C ARG A 191 -4.82 -1.35 13.24
N ARG A 192 -5.40 -0.27 12.72
CA ARG A 192 -5.73 0.91 13.52
C ARG A 192 -6.66 0.56 14.69
N SER A 193 -7.74 -0.17 14.44
CA SER A 193 -8.66 -0.60 15.51
C SER A 193 -7.95 -1.51 16.53
N ALA A 194 -7.08 -2.39 16.06
CA ALA A 194 -6.32 -3.28 16.93
C ALA A 194 -5.30 -2.55 17.81
N GLU A 195 -4.60 -1.54 17.28
CA GLU A 195 -3.67 -0.70 18.03
C GLU A 195 -4.37 0.05 19.18
N GLU A 196 -5.57 0.59 18.93
CA GLU A 196 -6.39 1.26 19.95
C GLU A 196 -6.72 0.33 21.14
N ASP A 197 -6.76 -0.99 20.90
CA ASP A 197 -7.05 -2.03 21.89
C ASP A 197 -5.81 -2.85 22.34
N ALA A 198 -4.59 -2.48 21.91
CA ALA A 198 -3.35 -3.22 22.13
C ALA A 198 -3.41 -4.71 21.68
N LEU A 199 -4.06 -4.95 20.54
CA LEU A 199 -4.15 -6.23 19.85
C LEU A 199 -3.35 -6.21 18.53
N GLU A 200 -3.03 -7.40 18.02
CA GLU A 200 -2.35 -7.58 16.74
C GLU A 200 -3.32 -8.13 15.68
N VAL A 201 -3.23 -7.61 14.46
CA VAL A 201 -4.01 -8.09 13.31
C VAL A 201 -3.10 -8.53 12.17
N GLU A 202 -3.36 -9.73 11.67
CA GLU A 202 -2.79 -10.28 10.44
C GLU A 202 -3.90 -10.44 9.40
N VAL A 203 -3.66 -9.98 8.16
CA VAL A 203 -4.62 -10.03 7.05
C VAL A 203 -3.96 -10.71 5.86
N TYR A 204 -4.61 -11.74 5.33
CA TYR A 204 -4.11 -12.54 4.22
C TYR A 204 -5.17 -12.66 3.12
N ALA A 205 -4.82 -12.37 1.88
CA ALA A 205 -5.70 -12.68 0.76
C ALA A 205 -5.53 -14.14 0.33
N ALA A 206 -6.63 -14.85 0.12
CA ALA A 206 -6.60 -16.28 -0.21
C ALA A 206 -5.84 -16.62 -1.49
N ARG A 207 -5.77 -15.67 -2.44
CA ARG A 207 -5.07 -15.82 -3.72
C ARG A 207 -3.54 -15.67 -3.63
N ASP A 208 -3.07 -15.01 -2.57
CA ASP A 208 -1.63 -14.77 -2.34
C ASP A 208 -1.02 -15.86 -1.44
N LEU A 209 -1.84 -16.77 -0.93
CA LEU A 209 -1.42 -17.91 -0.11
C LEU A 209 -1.09 -19.13 -0.97
N SER A 210 -0.08 -19.90 -0.56
CA SER A 210 0.14 -21.23 -1.09
C SER A 210 -1.05 -22.16 -0.79
N ALA A 211 -1.20 -23.22 -1.58
CA ALA A 211 -2.27 -24.21 -1.37
C ALA A 211 -2.26 -24.82 0.05
N SER A 212 -1.07 -25.01 0.64
CA SER A 212 -0.91 -25.52 2.01
C SER A 212 -1.35 -24.52 3.08
N GLU A 213 -1.01 -23.24 2.92
CA GLU A 213 -1.41 -22.18 3.87
C GLU A 213 -2.92 -21.96 3.81
N LYS A 214 -3.46 -21.84 2.59
CA LYS A 214 -4.89 -21.73 2.34
C LYS A 214 -5.65 -22.90 2.97
N SER A 215 -5.23 -24.14 2.70
CA SER A 215 -5.87 -25.33 3.29
C SER A 215 -5.80 -25.36 4.82
N SER A 216 -4.69 -24.90 5.41
CA SER A 216 -4.53 -24.84 6.86
C SER A 216 -5.48 -23.84 7.52
N LEU A 217 -5.68 -22.69 6.89
CA LEU A 217 -6.66 -21.69 7.33
C LEU A 217 -8.10 -22.16 7.14
N GLU A 218 -8.43 -22.74 5.99
CA GLU A 218 -9.77 -23.25 5.67
C GLU A 218 -10.18 -24.39 6.61
N LYS A 219 -9.27 -25.29 6.98
CA LYS A 219 -9.53 -26.37 7.95
C LYS A 219 -9.96 -25.82 9.31
N ARG A 220 -9.41 -24.69 9.75
CA ARG A 220 -9.77 -24.04 11.03
C ARG A 220 -11.08 -23.28 10.94
N LEU A 221 -11.41 -22.76 9.76
CA LEU A 221 -12.68 -22.08 9.48
C LEU A 221 -13.81 -23.03 9.10
N THR A 222 -13.51 -24.30 8.85
CA THR A 222 -14.47 -25.33 8.41
C THR A 222 -15.25 -24.94 7.15
N ARG A 223 -14.63 -24.14 6.26
CA ARG A 223 -15.22 -23.65 5.01
C ARG A 223 -14.17 -23.46 3.93
N GLU A 224 -14.51 -23.79 2.68
CA GLU A 224 -13.68 -23.52 1.50
C GLU A 224 -13.86 -22.08 1.00
N SER A 225 -12.77 -21.45 0.59
CA SER A 225 -12.76 -20.11 0.02
C SER A 225 -13.05 -20.14 -1.48
N THR A 226 -13.99 -19.29 -1.85
CA THR A 226 -14.16 -18.81 -3.22
C THR A 226 -13.08 -17.75 -3.50
N GLY A 227 -12.52 -17.70 -4.72
CA GLY A 227 -11.23 -17.04 -5.01
C GLY A 227 -11.01 -15.59 -4.50
N SER A 228 -12.07 -14.84 -4.20
CA SER A 228 -12.01 -13.48 -3.63
C SER A 228 -12.21 -13.45 -2.11
N THR A 229 -11.53 -14.31 -1.36
CA THR A 229 -11.63 -14.32 0.12
C THR A 229 -10.42 -13.65 0.79
N VAL A 230 -10.66 -12.95 1.89
CA VAL A 230 -9.64 -12.42 2.80
C VAL A 230 -9.78 -13.12 4.15
N TYR A 231 -8.66 -13.58 4.70
CA TYR A 231 -8.56 -14.12 6.05
C TYR A 231 -8.03 -13.05 7.00
N VAL A 232 -8.66 -12.91 8.15
CA VAL A 232 -8.26 -11.96 9.20
C VAL A 232 -8.03 -12.73 10.49
N ILE A 233 -6.86 -12.56 11.07
CA ILE A 233 -6.50 -13.11 12.38
C ILE A 233 -6.32 -11.94 13.34
N LEU A 234 -7.01 -12.01 14.48
CA LEU A 234 -6.85 -11.08 15.59
C LEU A 234 -6.24 -11.86 16.77
N SER A 235 -5.15 -11.35 17.35
CA SER A 235 -4.43 -12.05 18.43
C SER A 235 -3.86 -11.08 19.46
N LYS A 236 -3.47 -11.61 20.62
CA LYS A 236 -2.62 -10.86 21.56
C LYS A 236 -1.17 -10.84 21.03
N PRO A 237 -0.38 -9.79 21.33
CA PRO A 237 1.02 -9.70 20.89
C PRO A 237 1.89 -10.93 21.22
N SER A 238 1.61 -11.63 22.32
CA SER A 238 2.34 -12.85 22.73
C SER A 238 1.90 -14.13 21.99
N GLN A 239 0.93 -14.05 21.08
CA GLN A 239 0.26 -15.18 20.44
C GLN A 239 0.10 -14.99 18.91
N VAL A 240 0.90 -14.08 18.34
CA VAL A 240 0.93 -13.81 16.89
C VAL A 240 1.17 -15.11 16.14
N MET A 241 0.30 -15.38 15.17
CA MET A 241 0.31 -16.62 14.42
C MET A 241 0.93 -16.32 13.05
N LYS A 242 2.26 -16.30 13.01
CA LYS A 242 2.98 -16.10 11.75
C LYS A 242 2.69 -17.26 10.80
N ILE A 243 1.90 -16.98 9.77
CA ILE A 243 1.86 -17.81 8.57
C ILE A 243 3.10 -17.43 7.76
N GLU A 244 3.97 -18.40 7.47
CA GLU A 244 5.18 -18.20 6.68
C GLU A 244 4.82 -17.93 5.21
N THR A 245 4.46 -16.69 4.89
CA THR A 245 4.30 -16.24 3.51
C THR A 245 5.67 -16.16 2.86
N ARG A 246 5.84 -16.83 1.72
CA ARG A 246 7.04 -16.72 0.87
C ARG A 246 7.15 -15.38 0.20
#